data_AF-A0A8T4M1S2-F1
#
_entry.id   AF-A0A8T4M1S2-F1
#
_cell.length_a   1.000
_cell.length_b   1.000
_cell.length_c   1.000
_cell.angle_alpha   90.00
_cell.angle_beta   90.00
_cell.angle_gamma   90.00
#
_symmetry.space_group_name_H-M   'P 1'
#
loop_
_entity.id
_entity.type
_entity.pdbx_description
1 polymer ?
#
loop_
_entity_poly.entity_id
_entity_poly.type
_entity_poly.pdbx_seq_one_letter_code
_entity_poly.pdbx_strand_id
1 'polypeptide(L)'
;MKYTKTSEVIVNLILRWTIMIEYSFERMLLHAKKKKMIKSIPSSPKPRIDLLKVLFKDKKEVMDTIELYDMFRRIDELKKESEGEFRKNVALKVYYRGDIIKVNLDKLKEYSIILEKFINYLKQFLSS
;
A
#
# COMPACT_ATOMS: atom_id res chain seq x y z
N MET A 1 32.53 2.86 3.77
CA MET A 1 31.28 3.41 3.21
C MET A 1 30.13 2.49 3.59
N LYS A 2 29.13 2.96 4.35
CA LYS A 2 27.90 2.19 4.62
C LYS A 2 26.97 2.34 3.42
N TYR A 3 27.10 1.47 2.41
CA TYR A 3 26.11 1.40 1.35
C TYR A 3 24.82 0.81 1.92
N THR A 4 23.70 1.54 1.83
CA THR A 4 22.38 1.01 2.18
C THR A 4 22.09 -0.18 1.30
N LYS A 5 21.73 -1.33 1.88
CA LYS A 5 21.44 -2.54 1.11
C LYS A 5 20.21 -2.28 0.24
N THR A 6 20.21 -2.70 -1.02
CA THR A 6 19.06 -2.49 -1.92
C THR A 6 17.76 -3.06 -1.33
N SER A 7 17.82 -4.13 -0.54
CA SER A 7 16.69 -4.67 0.22
C SER A 7 16.15 -3.69 1.29
N GLU A 8 17.01 -2.98 2.01
CA GLU A 8 16.60 -1.92 2.95
C GLU A 8 15.96 -0.75 2.20
N VAL A 9 16.48 -0.39 1.01
CA VAL A 9 15.85 0.64 0.16
C VAL A 9 14.45 0.21 -0.28
N ILE A 10 14.26 -1.06 -0.65
CA ILE A 10 12.95 -1.62 -1.01
C ILE A 10 11.98 -1.54 0.17
N VAL A 11 12.40 -1.95 1.37
CA VAL A 11 11.56 -1.86 2.59
C VAL A 11 11.18 -0.41 2.87
N ASN A 12 12.15 0.52 2.83
CA ASN A 12 11.90 1.94 3.05
C ASN A 12 10.97 2.57 2.01
N LEU A 13 10.98 2.08 0.76
CA LEU A 13 10.03 2.51 -0.26
C LEU A 13 8.61 2.02 0.06
N ILE A 14 8.47 0.73 0.39
CA ILE A 14 7.18 0.15 0.77
C ILE A 14 6.59 0.88 1.98
N LEU A 15 7.38 1.17 3.01
CA LEU A 15 6.94 1.93 4.18
C LEU A 15 6.43 3.34 3.83
N ARG A 16 7.12 4.04 2.92
CA ARG A 16 6.65 5.35 2.44
C ARG A 16 5.33 5.25 1.68
N TRP A 17 5.15 4.19 0.90
CA TRP A 17 3.86 3.92 0.25
C TRP A 17 2.77 3.57 1.27
N THR A 18 3.08 2.80 2.31
CA THR A 18 2.14 2.53 3.43
C THR A 18 1.60 3.83 4.01
N ILE A 19 2.48 4.77 4.37
CA ILE A 19 2.10 6.07 4.95
C ILE A 19 1.23 6.88 3.96
N MET A 20 1.61 6.89 2.67
CA MET A 20 0.83 7.59 1.63
C MET A 20 -0.58 7.01 1.50
N ILE A 21 -0.72 5.68 1.50
CA ILE A 21 -2.01 5.00 1.43
C ILE A 21 -2.85 5.32 2.67
N GLU A 22 -2.28 5.24 3.88
CA GLU A 22 -2.98 5.54 5.14
C GLU A 22 -3.52 6.96 5.16
N TYR A 23 -2.68 7.93 4.78
CA TYR A 23 -3.10 9.32 4.69
C TYR A 23 -4.21 9.50 3.65
N SER A 24 -4.11 8.83 2.50
CA SER A 24 -5.12 8.88 1.45
C SER A 24 -6.46 8.30 1.91
N PHE A 25 -6.44 7.15 2.58
CA PHE A 25 -7.61 6.52 3.18
C PHE A 25 -8.30 7.41 4.21
N GLU A 26 -7.54 8.07 5.07
CA GLU A 26 -8.09 9.03 6.02
C GLU A 26 -8.77 10.20 5.30
N ARG A 27 -8.13 10.76 4.27
CA ARG A 27 -8.71 11.86 3.47
C ARG A 27 -9.98 11.42 2.73
N MET A 28 -10.02 10.20 2.21
CA MET A 28 -11.21 9.64 1.58
C MET A 28 -12.37 9.54 2.57
N LEU A 29 -12.15 9.02 3.77
CA LEU A 29 -13.18 8.91 4.81
C LEU A 29 -13.68 10.28 5.27
N LEU A 30 -12.79 11.24 5.46
CA LEU A 30 -13.15 12.63 5.80
C LEU A 30 -14.00 13.27 4.70
N HIS A 31 -13.63 13.09 3.43
CA HIS A 31 -14.40 13.61 2.30
C HIS A 31 -15.77 12.92 2.19
N ALA A 32 -15.82 11.60 2.33
CA ALA A 32 -17.07 10.82 2.33
C ALA A 32 -18.03 11.27 3.45
N LYS A 33 -17.52 11.56 4.66
CA LYS A 33 -18.31 12.12 5.76
C LYS A 33 -18.83 13.51 5.42
N LYS A 34 -17.99 14.39 4.85
CA LYS A 34 -18.40 15.75 4.41
C LYS A 34 -19.52 15.69 3.37
N LYS A 35 -19.45 14.72 2.45
CA LYS A 35 -20.47 14.44 1.43
C LYS A 35 -21.68 13.65 1.94
N LYS A 36 -21.75 13.38 3.25
CA LYS A 36 -22.81 12.60 3.90
C LYS A 36 -22.98 11.18 3.37
N MET A 37 -21.95 10.60 2.74
CA MET A 37 -21.93 9.19 2.32
C MET A 37 -21.85 8.24 3.53
N ILE A 38 -21.28 8.73 4.64
CA ILE A 38 -21.21 8.03 5.93
C ILE A 38 -21.62 8.97 7.06
N LYS A 39 -22.15 8.38 8.15
CA LYS A 39 -22.54 9.13 9.34
C LYS A 39 -21.34 9.45 10.25
N SER A 40 -20.44 8.48 10.42
CA SER A 40 -19.28 8.59 11.31
C SER A 40 -18.08 7.86 10.73
N ILE A 41 -16.89 8.24 11.20
CA ILE A 41 -15.62 7.58 10.87
C ILE A 41 -15.24 6.74 12.10
N PRO A 42 -15.00 5.43 11.95
CA PRO A 42 -14.57 4.59 13.08
C PRO A 42 -13.26 5.08 13.70
N SER A 43 -13.10 4.92 15.01
CA SER A 43 -11.86 5.33 15.70
C SER A 43 -10.69 4.39 15.39
N SER A 44 -10.95 3.09 15.25
CA SER A 44 -9.93 2.05 15.10
C SER A 44 -9.56 1.74 13.63
N PRO A 45 -8.29 1.33 13.34
CA PRO A 45 -7.82 1.16 11.96
C PRO A 45 -8.56 0.10 11.14
N LYS A 46 -8.81 -1.08 11.71
CA LYS A 46 -9.44 -2.19 10.98
C LYS A 46 -10.87 -1.83 10.51
N PRO A 47 -11.77 -1.32 11.38
CA PRO A 47 -13.07 -0.83 10.93
C PRO A 47 -13.03 0.29 9.90
N ARG A 48 -12.00 1.15 9.89
CA ARG A 48 -11.81 2.14 8.81
C ARG A 48 -11.57 1.47 7.45
N ILE A 49 -10.71 0.46 7.41
CA ILE A 49 -10.45 -0.31 6.19
C ILE A 49 -11.70 -1.07 5.74
N ASP A 50 -12.43 -1.70 6.66
CA ASP A 50 -13.67 -2.42 6.33
C ASP A 50 -14.73 -1.46 5.76
N LEU A 51 -14.85 -0.25 6.33
CA LEU A 51 -15.72 0.78 5.79
C LEU A 51 -15.31 1.24 4.38
N LEU A 52 -14.01 1.41 4.12
CA LEU A 52 -13.50 1.73 2.78
C LEU A 52 -13.84 0.63 1.77
N LYS A 53 -13.66 -0.64 2.13
CA LYS A 53 -14.04 -1.77 1.27
C LYS A 53 -15.52 -1.74 0.90
N VAL A 54 -16.39 -1.41 1.85
CA VAL A 54 -17.85 -1.33 1.60
C VAL A 54 -18.19 -0.13 0.71
N LEU A 55 -17.65 1.05 1.02
CA LEU A 55 -17.94 2.29 0.27
C LEU A 55 -17.43 2.25 -1.17
N PHE A 56 -16.29 1.63 -1.39
CA PHE A 56 -15.57 1.64 -2.66
C PHE A 56 -15.49 0.25 -3.31
N LYS A 57 -16.42 -0.65 -2.98
CA LYS A 57 -16.45 -2.03 -3.49
C LYS A 57 -16.40 -2.13 -5.02
N ASP A 58 -17.01 -1.15 -5.71
CA ASP A 58 -17.10 -1.10 -7.17
C ASP A 58 -15.96 -0.29 -7.81
N LYS A 59 -14.99 0.17 -7.01
CA LYS A 59 -13.84 0.98 -7.44
C LYS A 59 -12.57 0.15 -7.36
N LYS A 60 -12.23 -0.47 -8.50
CA LYS A 60 -11.11 -1.41 -8.60
C LYS A 60 -9.79 -0.81 -8.07
N GLU A 61 -9.52 0.45 -8.37
CA GLU A 61 -8.31 1.17 -7.98
C GLU A 61 -8.15 1.24 -6.45
N VAL A 62 -9.26 1.38 -5.74
CA VAL A 62 -9.29 1.40 -4.27
C VAL A 62 -9.11 -0.02 -3.72
N MET A 63 -9.83 -0.99 -4.28
CA MET A 63 -9.77 -2.38 -3.83
C MET A 63 -8.39 -3.01 -4.05
N ASP A 64 -7.77 -2.79 -5.22
CA ASP A 64 -6.41 -3.23 -5.52
C ASP A 64 -5.40 -2.61 -4.52
N THR A 65 -5.58 -1.34 -4.15
CA THR A 65 -4.72 -0.66 -3.18
C THR A 65 -4.91 -1.19 -1.77
N ILE A 66 -6.13 -1.53 -1.37
CA ILE A 66 -6.41 -2.16 -0.07
C ILE A 66 -5.75 -3.54 0.03
N GLU A 67 -5.78 -4.34 -1.04
CA GLU A 67 -5.10 -5.63 -1.12
C GLU A 67 -3.58 -5.45 -0.94
N LEU A 68 -2.99 -4.51 -1.68
CA LEU A 68 -1.56 -4.19 -1.59
C LEU A 68 -1.16 -3.70 -0.20
N TYR A 69 -2.00 -2.83 0.38
CA TYR A 69 -1.81 -2.25 1.71
C TYR A 69 -1.73 -3.31 2.81
N ASP A 70 -2.46 -4.42 2.70
CA ASP A 70 -2.47 -5.47 3.75
C ASP A 70 -1.08 -6.10 3.96
N MET A 71 -0.31 -6.29 2.87
CA MET A 71 1.09 -6.71 2.99
C MET A 71 1.98 -5.55 3.43
N PHE A 72 1.81 -4.37 2.82
CA PHE A 72 2.69 -3.21 3.04
C PHE A 72 2.73 -2.76 4.50
N ARG A 73 1.58 -2.72 5.18
CA ARG A 73 1.49 -2.32 6.60
C ARG A 73 2.19 -3.29 7.56
N ARG A 74 2.55 -4.50 7.09
CA ARG A 74 3.20 -5.55 7.88
C ARG A 74 4.66 -5.75 7.47
N ILE A 75 5.16 -4.98 6.49
CA ILE A 75 6.43 -5.28 5.83
C ILE A 75 7.61 -5.38 6.81
N ASP A 76 7.62 -4.59 7.89
CA ASP A 76 8.67 -4.62 8.92
C ASP A 76 8.64 -5.90 9.76
N GLU A 77 7.45 -6.43 10.03
CA GLU A 77 7.23 -7.61 10.87
C GLU A 77 7.40 -8.93 10.09
N LEU A 78 7.16 -8.92 8.78
CA LEU A 78 7.22 -10.13 7.96
C LEU A 78 8.65 -10.69 7.90
N LYS A 79 8.77 -12.02 7.81
CA LYS A 79 10.07 -12.65 7.52
C LYS A 79 10.55 -12.19 6.14
N LYS A 80 11.81 -11.76 6.06
CA LYS A 80 12.42 -11.17 4.86
C LYS A 80 13.81 -11.76 4.63
N GLU A 81 14.16 -12.02 3.38
CA GLU A 81 15.50 -12.45 2.98
C GLU A 81 15.97 -11.64 1.77
N SER A 82 17.20 -11.15 1.82
CA SER A 82 17.85 -10.51 0.66
C SER A 82 18.34 -11.58 -0.31
N GLU A 83 18.07 -11.41 -1.60
CA GLU A 83 18.63 -12.23 -2.68
C GLU A 83 19.50 -11.35 -3.58
N GLY A 84 20.75 -11.76 -3.83
CA GLY A 84 21.56 -11.18 -4.90
C GLY A 84 22.19 -9.81 -4.61
N GLU A 85 22.49 -9.45 -3.35
CA GLU A 85 23.05 -8.15 -2.89
C GLU A 85 24.28 -7.63 -3.68
N PHE A 86 24.90 -8.44 -4.55
CA PHE A 86 26.10 -8.11 -5.33
C PHE A 86 25.93 -8.27 -6.86
N ARG A 87 24.71 -8.43 -7.39
CA ARG A 87 24.42 -8.61 -8.84
C ARG A 87 23.18 -7.83 -9.29
N LYS A 88 22.98 -7.67 -10.61
CA LYS A 88 21.86 -6.93 -11.25
C LYS A 88 20.44 -7.41 -10.88
N ASN A 89 20.29 -8.54 -10.16
CA ASN A 89 19.02 -9.17 -9.85
C ASN A 89 18.72 -9.14 -8.33
N VAL A 90 18.89 -7.98 -7.69
CA VAL A 90 18.56 -7.85 -6.27
C VAL A 90 17.05 -7.98 -6.07
N ALA A 91 16.65 -8.81 -5.13
CA ALA A 91 15.25 -8.92 -4.72
C ALA A 91 15.13 -9.09 -3.21
N LEU A 92 14.05 -8.55 -2.67
CA LEU A 92 13.59 -8.83 -1.31
C LEU A 92 12.57 -9.96 -1.37
N LYS A 93 12.89 -11.13 -0.78
CA LYS A 93 11.91 -12.19 -0.58
C LYS A 93 11.12 -11.89 0.68
N VAL A 94 9.81 -11.75 0.55
CA VAL A 94 8.87 -11.51 1.64
C VAL A 94 8.01 -12.74 1.81
N TYR A 95 8.02 -13.34 3.00
CA TYR A 95 7.18 -14.49 3.32
C TYR A 95 5.82 -13.97 3.83
N TYR A 96 4.76 -14.19 3.07
CA TYR A 96 3.44 -13.61 3.34
C TYR A 96 2.32 -14.57 2.92
N ARG A 97 1.39 -14.86 3.86
CA ARG A 97 0.25 -15.77 3.66
C ARG A 97 0.60 -17.19 3.13
N GLY A 98 1.80 -17.69 3.45
CA GLY A 98 2.27 -18.99 2.99
C GLY A 98 3.06 -18.94 1.67
N ASP A 99 3.05 -17.80 0.98
CA ASP A 99 3.78 -17.59 -0.26
C ASP A 99 5.09 -16.81 -0.04
N ILE A 100 6.00 -16.96 -1.01
CA ILE A 100 7.24 -16.17 -1.08
C ILE A 100 7.07 -15.14 -2.20
N ILE A 101 6.88 -13.89 -1.81
CA ILE A 101 6.77 -12.76 -2.73
C ILE A 101 8.16 -12.20 -3.01
N LYS A 102 8.63 -12.32 -4.25
CA LYS A 102 9.92 -11.75 -4.68
C LYS A 102 9.73 -10.31 -5.14
N VAL A 103 10.10 -9.35 -4.29
CA VAL A 103 10.02 -7.92 -4.59
C VAL A 103 11.34 -7.47 -5.21
N ASN A 104 11.36 -7.37 -6.53
CA ASN A 104 12.44 -6.78 -7.33
C ASN A 104 11.97 -5.45 -7.97
N LEU A 105 12.79 -4.84 -8.82
CA LEU A 105 12.43 -3.58 -9.50
C LEU A 105 11.16 -3.70 -10.36
N ASP A 106 10.94 -4.81 -11.05
CA ASP A 106 9.75 -4.98 -11.88
C ASP A 106 8.48 -5.12 -11.03
N LYS A 107 8.56 -5.85 -9.91
CA LYS A 107 7.48 -5.92 -8.93
C LYS A 107 7.18 -4.55 -8.31
N LEU A 108 8.20 -3.75 -8.03
CA LEU A 108 8.01 -2.36 -7.58
C LEU A 108 7.34 -1.48 -8.64
N LYS A 109 7.63 -1.68 -9.94
CA LYS A 109 6.92 -0.99 -11.02
C LYS A 109 5.44 -1.39 -11.04
N GLU A 110 5.13 -2.68 -10.93
CA GLU A 110 3.75 -3.16 -10.83
C GLU A 110 3.01 -2.48 -9.67
N TYR A 111 3.62 -2.44 -8.49
CA TYR A 111 3.06 -1.74 -7.33
C TYR A 111 2.86 -0.25 -7.60
N SER A 112 3.82 0.42 -8.23
CA SER A 112 3.69 1.85 -8.55
C SER A 112 2.52 2.14 -9.50
N ILE A 113 2.24 1.26 -10.47
CA ILE A 113 1.11 1.41 -11.41
C ILE A 113 -0.22 1.31 -10.66
N ILE A 114 -0.34 0.39 -9.70
CA ILE A 114 -1.55 0.28 -8.85
C ILE A 114 -1.75 1.58 -8.07
N LEU A 115 -0.67 2.07 -7.43
CA LEU A 115 -0.71 3.29 -6.63
C LEU A 115 -0.99 4.55 -7.47
N GLU A 116 -0.48 4.62 -8.70
CA GLU A 116 -0.75 5.73 -9.62
C GLU A 116 -2.23 5.79 -10.00
N LYS A 117 -2.83 4.65 -10.37
CA LYS A 117 -4.27 4.55 -10.65
C LYS A 117 -5.10 4.98 -9.44
N PHE A 118 -4.71 4.54 -8.25
CA PHE A 118 -5.34 4.95 -7.00
C PHE A 118 -5.22 6.45 -6.74
N ILE A 119 -4.04 7.05 -6.93
CA ILE A 119 -3.84 8.49 -6.76
C ILE A 119 -4.69 9.29 -7.75
N ASN A 120 -4.80 8.82 -9.00
CA ASN A 120 -5.64 9.47 -10.00
C ASN A 120 -7.11 9.42 -9.61
N TYR A 121 -7.60 8.26 -9.14
CA TYR A 121 -8.95 8.13 -8.60
C TYR A 121 -9.15 9.04 -7.37
N LEU A 122 -8.20 9.06 -6.43
CA LEU A 122 -8.25 9.87 -5.22
C LEU A 122 -8.40 11.35 -5.56
N LYS A 123 -7.63 11.87 -6.53
CA LYS A 123 -7.74 13.27 -6.98
C LYS A 123 -9.14 13.57 -7.50
N GLN A 124 -9.68 12.73 -8.38
CA GLN A 124 -11.03 12.90 -8.92
C GLN A 124 -12.09 12.87 -7.82
N PHE A 125 -11.99 11.91 -6.89
CA PHE A 125 -12.92 11.78 -5.77
C PHE A 125 -12.88 13.01 -4.85
N LEU A 126 -11.68 13.48 -4.46
CA LEU A 126 -11.54 14.62 -3.55
C LEU A 126 -11.94 15.96 -4.20
N SER A 127 -11.90 16.06 -5.53
CA SER A 127 -12.35 17.23 -6.29
C SER A 127 -13.84 17.24 -6.60
N SER A 128 -14.56 16.13 -6.34
CA SER A 128 -16.00 16.02 -6.58
C SER A 128 -16.87 16.70 -5.53
#